data_AF-A0A132A5J5-F1
#
_entry.id   AF-A0A132A5J5-F1
#
_cell.length_a   1.000
_cell.length_b   1.000
_cell.length_c   1.000
_cell.angle_alpha   90.00
_cell.angle_beta   90.00
_cell.angle_gamma   90.00
#
_symmetry.space_group_name_H-M   'P 1'
#
loop_
_entity.id
_entity.type
_entity.pdbx_description
1 polymer ?
#
loop_
_entity_poly.entity_id
_entity_poly.type
_entity_poly.pdbx_seq_one_letter_code
_entity_poly.pdbx_strand_id
1 'polypeptide(L)'
;MAFYWITDHDDIAASTDARFPAQLRDNPLALSLIFGSCLKKYSLMEKPNKWMHLQTVNNFARLLDRASNEIRESVRFDLTTHRKEIDDHIESQMIRSFQLISIDWILSTRVKFWKSIQQRFSLYEKSSNLLSSLRNNLIDAFGRDLAVLRCLTRTSVNETKLNYFEGVYRLICGSNPLRTNQLFHRILEENNQEASKNKIICSSIKSGKFSKSIDEQFYCAQSIQFFASFLPDQSFLSSNERVGMFRDATKSLIALRKMSIHL
;
A
#
# COMPACT_ATOMS: atom_id res chain seq x y z
N MET A 1 15.98 9.25 -8.65
CA MET A 1 14.87 8.28 -8.75
C MET A 1 13.85 8.44 -7.63
N ALA A 2 14.18 8.19 -6.35
CA ALA A 2 13.22 8.36 -5.23
C ALA A 2 12.60 9.76 -5.18
N PHE A 3 13.39 10.81 -5.41
CA PHE A 3 12.91 12.19 -5.54
C PHE A 3 11.76 12.33 -6.55
N TYR A 4 11.92 11.81 -7.77
CA TYR A 4 10.90 11.91 -8.81
C TYR A 4 9.59 11.16 -8.45
N TRP A 5 9.67 10.08 -7.67
CA TRP A 5 8.47 9.40 -7.14
C TRP A 5 7.75 10.19 -6.06
N ILE A 6 8.46 11.10 -5.37
CA ILE A 6 7.91 11.95 -4.30
C ILE A 6 7.31 13.21 -4.90
N THR A 7 7.88 13.71 -5.99
CA THR A 7 7.40 14.91 -6.69
C THR A 7 6.39 14.59 -7.79
N ASP A 8 5.81 13.39 -7.82
CA ASP A 8 4.83 12.94 -8.83
C ASP A 8 5.30 12.99 -10.29
N HIS A 9 6.61 12.91 -10.52
CA HIS A 9 7.21 12.78 -11.86
C HIS A 9 7.44 11.29 -12.20
N ASP A 10 6.36 10.51 -12.20
CA ASP A 10 6.38 9.06 -12.33
C ASP A 10 7.10 8.56 -13.61
N ASP A 11 6.95 9.27 -14.74
CA ASP A 11 7.60 8.90 -16.01
C ASP A 11 9.12 9.05 -15.93
N ILE A 12 9.60 10.11 -15.29
CA ILE A 12 11.03 10.35 -15.06
C ILE A 12 11.54 9.34 -14.04
N ALA A 13 10.77 9.07 -12.99
CA ALA A 13 11.13 8.08 -11.98
C ALA A 13 11.27 6.67 -12.58
N ALA A 14 10.38 6.30 -13.50
CA ALA A 14 10.42 5.02 -14.20
C ALA A 14 11.60 4.90 -15.18
N SER A 15 12.03 6.00 -15.81
CA SER A 15 13.17 6.00 -16.74
C SER A 15 14.54 6.16 -16.05
N THR A 16 14.57 6.66 -14.82
CA THR A 16 15.83 6.89 -14.08
C THR A 16 16.44 5.59 -13.56
N ASP A 17 17.75 5.42 -13.71
CA ASP A 17 18.51 4.34 -13.06
C ASP A 17 18.86 4.69 -11.62
N ALA A 18 18.75 3.69 -10.74
CA ALA A 18 19.14 3.84 -9.34
C ALA A 18 20.66 3.82 -9.22
N ARG A 19 21.27 4.99 -9.03
CA ARG A 19 22.67 5.11 -8.61
C ARG A 19 22.70 5.38 -7.11
N PHE A 20 23.48 4.59 -6.39
CA PHE A 20 23.60 4.69 -4.94
C PHE A 20 24.90 5.42 -4.57
N PRO A 21 24.83 6.63 -3.98
CA PRO A 21 26.00 7.37 -3.54
C PRO A 21 26.78 6.56 -2.48
N ALA A 22 28.11 6.48 -2.62
CA ALA A 22 28.94 5.71 -1.68
C ALA A 22 28.79 6.18 -0.23
N GLN A 23 28.55 7.47 -0.03
CA GLN A 23 28.41 8.14 1.26
C GLN A 23 27.17 7.70 2.06
N LEU A 24 26.16 7.14 1.39
CA LEU A 24 24.89 6.76 2.03
C LEU A 24 24.80 5.26 2.34
N ARG A 25 25.86 4.48 2.09
CA ARG A 25 25.79 3.01 2.05
C ARG A 25 25.46 2.38 3.40
N ASP A 26 25.78 3.10 4.46
CA ASP A 26 25.53 2.68 5.84
C ASP A 26 24.32 3.39 6.46
N ASN A 27 23.54 4.15 5.66
CA ASN A 27 22.33 4.82 6.12
C ASN A 27 21.09 3.96 5.79
N PRO A 28 20.42 3.36 6.80
CA PRO A 28 19.29 2.46 6.57
C PRO A 28 18.09 3.15 5.91
N LEU A 29 17.83 4.42 6.23
CA LEU A 29 16.74 5.17 5.61
C LEU A 29 16.99 5.37 4.11
N ALA A 30 18.20 5.78 3.75
CA ALA A 30 18.59 5.97 2.35
C ALA A 30 18.54 4.66 1.56
N LEU A 31 19.04 3.56 2.14
CA LEU A 31 18.94 2.23 1.54
C LEU A 31 17.48 1.82 1.33
N SER A 32 16.63 2.00 2.34
CA SER A 32 15.22 1.66 2.26
C SER A 32 14.47 2.47 1.19
N LEU A 33 14.74 3.77 1.08
CA LEU A 33 14.16 4.61 0.04
C LEU A 33 14.59 4.19 -1.37
N ILE A 34 15.86 3.84 -1.55
CA ILE A 34 16.36 3.41 -2.86
C ILE A 34 15.80 2.03 -3.23
N PHE A 35 15.84 1.05 -2.32
CA PHE A 35 15.23 -0.24 -2.60
C PHE A 35 13.72 -0.12 -2.81
N GLY A 36 13.01 0.61 -1.95
CA GLY A 36 11.57 0.85 -2.08
C GLY A 36 11.20 1.52 -3.41
N SER A 37 11.96 2.51 -3.86
CA SER A 37 11.72 3.16 -5.15
C SER A 37 12.06 2.27 -6.34
N CYS A 38 13.11 1.44 -6.27
CA CYS A 38 13.41 0.42 -7.28
C CYS A 38 12.25 -0.56 -7.39
N LEU A 39 11.76 -1.04 -6.24
CA LEU A 39 10.66 -2.00 -6.14
C LEU A 39 9.35 -1.41 -6.66
N LYS A 40 9.04 -0.14 -6.34
CA LYS A 40 7.91 0.61 -6.92
C LYS A 40 8.01 0.65 -8.44
N LYS A 41 9.18 1.01 -9.00
CA LYS A 41 9.45 0.99 -10.45
C LYS A 41 9.20 -0.38 -11.06
N TYR A 42 9.80 -1.44 -10.50
CA TYR A 42 9.61 -2.81 -10.98
C TYR A 42 8.14 -3.21 -11.02
N SER A 43 7.37 -2.87 -9.97
CA SER A 43 5.95 -3.18 -9.89
C SER A 43 5.06 -2.45 -10.91
N LEU A 44 5.57 -1.39 -11.55
CA LEU A 44 4.87 -0.61 -12.58
C LEU A 44 5.27 -1.04 -13.99
N MET A 45 6.51 -1.48 -14.18
CA MET A 45 7.05 -1.90 -15.49
C MET A 45 6.75 -3.38 -15.82
N GLU A 46 6.03 -4.09 -14.96
CA GLU A 46 5.78 -5.51 -15.11
C GLU A 46 4.98 -5.86 -16.38
N LYS A 47 5.62 -6.61 -17.28
CA LYS A 47 4.94 -7.50 -18.21
C LYS A 47 4.68 -8.83 -17.48
N PRO A 48 3.47 -9.41 -17.55
CA PRO A 48 3.08 -10.61 -16.79
C PRO A 48 3.97 -11.84 -17.04
N ASN A 49 4.80 -11.85 -18.09
CA ASN A 49 5.62 -13.00 -18.48
C ASN A 49 6.98 -13.12 -17.76
N LYS A 50 7.46 -12.11 -17.03
CA LYS A 50 8.81 -12.15 -16.40
C LYS A 50 8.90 -12.97 -15.10
N TRP A 51 7.77 -13.31 -14.51
CA TRP A 51 7.68 -14.08 -13.26
C TRP A 51 7.51 -15.58 -13.48
N MET A 52 7.73 -16.08 -14.69
CA MET A 52 7.61 -17.51 -14.97
C MET A 52 8.67 -18.35 -14.23
N HIS A 53 9.77 -17.74 -13.80
CA HIS A 53 10.84 -18.43 -13.09
C HIS A 53 10.76 -18.19 -11.58
N LEU A 54 10.69 -19.27 -10.81
CA LEU A 54 10.66 -19.24 -9.34
C LEU A 54 11.89 -18.52 -8.74
N GLN A 55 13.04 -18.61 -9.40
CA GLN A 55 14.24 -17.89 -8.97
C GLN A 55 14.06 -16.37 -9.03
N THR A 56 13.39 -15.85 -10.07
CA THR A 56 13.07 -14.42 -10.18
C THR A 56 12.13 -13.98 -9.07
N VAL A 57 11.10 -14.81 -8.77
CA VAL A 57 10.17 -14.60 -7.66
C VAL A 57 10.92 -14.52 -6.32
N ASN A 58 11.80 -15.48 -6.06
CA ASN A 58 12.60 -15.53 -4.82
C ASN A 58 13.57 -14.35 -4.71
N ASN A 59 14.24 -13.97 -5.81
CA ASN A 59 15.17 -12.83 -5.80
C ASN A 59 14.42 -11.52 -5.51
N PHE A 60 13.23 -11.34 -6.08
CA PHE A 60 12.41 -10.17 -5.79
C PHE A 60 11.91 -10.15 -4.35
N ALA A 61 11.45 -11.30 -3.82
CA ALA A 61 11.07 -11.44 -2.43
C ALA A 61 12.22 -11.06 -1.48
N ARG A 62 13.45 -11.52 -1.77
CA ARG A 62 14.65 -11.16 -1.01
C ARG A 62 14.97 -9.67 -1.06
N LEU A 63 14.80 -9.02 -2.21
CA LEU A 63 14.99 -7.57 -2.34
C LEU A 63 13.94 -6.79 -1.54
N LEU A 64 12.67 -7.23 -1.57
CA LEU A 64 11.62 -6.69 -0.71
C LEU A 64 11.97 -6.86 0.77
N ASP A 65 12.39 -8.05 1.19
CA ASP A 65 12.76 -8.32 2.58
C ASP A 65 13.97 -7.52 3.04
N ARG A 66 14.93 -7.26 2.13
CA ARG A 66 16.05 -6.36 2.38
C ARG A 66 15.55 -4.93 2.61
N ALA A 67 14.72 -4.39 1.72
CA ALA A 67 14.12 -3.06 1.89
C ALA A 67 13.36 -2.94 3.23
N SER A 68 12.54 -3.95 3.54
CA SER A 68 11.82 -4.06 4.80
C SER A 68 12.75 -4.11 6.02
N ASN A 69 13.94 -4.69 5.88
CA ASN A 69 14.91 -4.69 6.96
C ASN A 69 15.50 -3.31 7.20
N GLU A 70 15.89 -2.63 6.14
CA GLU A 70 16.48 -1.29 6.22
C GLU A 70 15.53 -0.27 6.84
N ILE A 71 14.23 -0.31 6.49
CA ILE A 71 13.24 0.56 7.15
C ILE A 71 13.10 0.24 8.64
N ARG A 72 13.13 -1.04 9.05
CA ARG A 72 13.06 -1.41 10.46
C ARG A 72 14.28 -0.93 11.24
N GLU A 73 15.47 -1.05 10.66
CA GLU A 73 16.69 -0.50 11.25
C GLU A 73 16.61 1.02 11.38
N SER A 74 16.10 1.72 10.36
CA SER A 74 15.90 3.18 10.43
C SER A 74 14.94 3.57 11.55
N VAL A 75 13.78 2.90 11.66
CA VAL A 75 12.79 3.18 12.72
C VAL A 75 13.35 2.83 14.10
N ARG A 76 14.12 1.74 14.23
CA ARG A 76 14.78 1.39 15.49
C ARG A 76 15.77 2.46 15.92
N PHE A 77 16.62 2.91 14.99
CA PHE A 77 17.59 3.98 15.25
C PHE A 77 16.90 5.26 15.71
N ASP A 78 15.84 5.66 14.98
CA ASP A 78 15.01 6.83 15.30
C ASP A 78 14.46 6.76 16.74
N LEU A 79 13.85 5.63 17.10
CA LEU A 79 13.29 5.39 18.45
C LEU A 79 14.35 5.40 19.56
N THR A 80 15.57 4.96 19.27
CA THR A 80 16.66 4.94 20.27
C THR A 80 17.31 6.31 20.46
N THR A 81 17.40 7.11 19.41
CA THR A 81 18.11 8.40 19.40
C THR A 81 17.22 9.54 19.92
N HIS A 82 15.95 9.59 19.50
CA HIS A 82 15.01 10.66 19.86
C HIS A 82 14.50 10.62 21.30
N ARG A 83 14.96 9.65 22.12
CA ARG A 83 14.68 9.63 23.56
C ARG A 83 15.55 10.62 24.34
N LYS A 84 16.53 11.29 23.70
CA LYS A 84 17.57 12.07 24.37
C LYS A 84 17.60 13.57 24.07
N GLU A 85 16.99 14.07 22.99
CA GLU A 85 17.14 15.47 22.56
C GLU A 85 15.79 16.09 22.20
N ILE A 86 15.48 17.26 22.78
CA ILE A 86 14.18 17.95 22.70
C ILE A 86 14.14 18.99 21.55
N ASP A 87 15.29 19.31 20.93
CA ASP A 87 15.41 20.45 20.00
C ASP A 87 15.23 20.13 18.48
N ASP A 88 15.21 18.85 18.06
CA ASP A 88 15.18 18.47 16.63
C ASP A 88 13.79 18.06 16.08
N HIS A 89 12.76 18.84 16.39
CA HIS A 89 11.38 18.50 15.99
C HIS A 89 11.19 18.39 14.47
N ILE A 90 11.85 19.26 13.69
CA ILE A 90 11.70 19.32 12.23
C ILE A 90 12.44 18.16 11.54
N GLU A 91 13.67 17.87 11.97
CA GLU A 91 14.45 16.74 11.42
C GLU A 91 13.77 15.41 11.71
N SER A 92 13.26 15.22 12.93
CA SER A 92 12.47 14.05 13.31
C SER A 92 11.23 13.86 12.44
N GLN A 93 10.49 14.95 12.17
CA GLN A 93 9.33 14.90 11.26
C GLN A 93 9.72 14.53 9.83
N MET A 94 10.84 15.06 9.31
CA MET A 94 11.33 14.73 7.98
C MET A 94 11.74 13.25 7.89
N ILE A 95 12.53 12.76 8.84
CA ILE A 95 12.93 11.35 8.93
C ILE A 95 11.69 10.46 8.92
N ARG A 96 10.72 10.75 9.78
CA ARG A 96 9.46 10.00 9.87
C ARG A 96 8.65 10.03 8.58
N SER A 97 8.64 11.16 7.88
CA SER A 97 7.95 11.31 6.59
C SER A 97 8.57 10.40 5.53
N PHE A 98 9.90 10.37 5.44
CA PHE A 98 10.60 9.45 4.54
C PHE A 98 10.42 7.98 4.92
N GLN A 99 10.41 7.67 6.21
CA GLN A 99 10.10 6.32 6.70
C GLN A 99 8.69 5.88 6.30
N LEU A 100 7.70 6.76 6.43
CA LEU A 100 6.31 6.54 6.00
C LEU A 100 6.20 6.31 4.48
N ILE A 101 6.90 7.11 3.68
CA ILE A 101 6.94 6.93 2.22
C ILE A 101 7.57 5.58 1.85
N SER A 102 8.67 5.23 2.51
CA SER A 102 9.39 3.99 2.23
C SER A 102 8.55 2.75 2.57
N ILE A 103 7.93 2.71 3.76
CA ILE A 103 7.07 1.58 4.15
C ILE A 103 5.82 1.49 3.27
N ASP A 104 5.27 2.61 2.81
CA ASP A 104 4.15 2.66 1.87
C ASP A 104 4.51 2.00 0.52
N TRP A 105 5.67 2.33 -0.04
CA TRP A 105 6.15 1.70 -1.28
C TRP A 105 6.42 0.21 -1.11
N ILE A 106 6.99 -0.20 0.04
CA ILE A 106 7.24 -1.61 0.35
C ILE A 106 5.91 -2.37 0.45
N LEU A 107 4.97 -1.91 1.27
CA LEU A 107 3.66 -2.55 1.44
C LEU A 107 2.90 -2.60 0.12
N SER A 108 2.80 -1.48 -0.61
CA SER A 108 2.16 -1.42 -1.93
C SER A 108 2.79 -2.41 -2.92
N THR A 109 4.11 -2.56 -2.90
CA THR A 109 4.79 -3.54 -3.76
C THR A 109 4.50 -4.96 -3.32
N ARG A 110 4.45 -5.26 -2.00
CA ARG A 110 4.04 -6.58 -1.49
C ARG A 110 2.63 -6.94 -1.90
N VAL A 111 1.70 -5.98 -1.85
CA VAL A 111 0.31 -6.17 -2.32
C VAL A 111 0.30 -6.59 -3.78
N LYS A 112 0.98 -5.85 -4.66
CA LYS A 112 1.05 -6.17 -6.10
C LYS A 112 1.73 -7.51 -6.35
N PHE A 113 2.85 -7.76 -5.68
CA PHE A 113 3.60 -9.01 -5.80
C PHE A 113 2.76 -10.22 -5.39
N TRP A 114 2.05 -10.11 -4.27
CA TRP A 114 1.11 -11.15 -3.83
C TRP A 114 0.00 -11.39 -4.86
N LYS A 115 -0.62 -10.33 -5.42
CA LYS A 115 -1.64 -10.49 -6.48
C LYS A 115 -1.08 -11.26 -7.69
N SER A 116 0.11 -10.89 -8.16
CA SER A 116 0.79 -11.54 -9.29
C SER A 116 1.11 -13.01 -9.02
N ILE A 117 1.43 -13.35 -7.77
CA ILE A 117 1.67 -14.73 -7.37
C ILE A 117 0.36 -15.52 -7.25
N GLN A 118 -0.67 -14.95 -6.60
CA GLN A 118 -1.96 -15.60 -6.36
C GLN A 118 -2.64 -16.03 -7.67
N GLN A 119 -2.62 -15.16 -8.69
CA GLN A 119 -3.13 -15.48 -10.03
C GLN A 119 -2.39 -16.64 -10.72
N ARG A 120 -1.14 -16.93 -10.31
CA ARG A 120 -0.38 -18.07 -10.83
C ARG A 120 -0.59 -19.33 -10.00
N PHE A 121 -0.78 -19.21 -8.69
CA PHE A 121 -1.08 -20.37 -7.84
C PHE A 121 -2.36 -21.10 -8.26
N SER A 122 -3.35 -20.39 -8.82
CA SER A 122 -4.53 -21.04 -9.41
C SER A 122 -4.24 -21.83 -10.68
N LEU A 123 -3.10 -21.66 -11.34
CA LEU A 123 -2.71 -22.37 -12.56
C LEU A 123 -1.80 -23.58 -12.31
N TYR A 124 -1.07 -23.59 -11.19
CA TYR A 124 -0.06 -24.62 -10.85
C TYR A 124 -0.48 -25.46 -9.64
N GLU A 125 -1.74 -25.92 -9.64
CA GLU A 125 -2.41 -26.68 -8.57
C GLU A 125 -1.65 -27.94 -8.07
N LYS A 126 -0.55 -28.33 -8.72
CA LYS A 126 0.21 -29.57 -8.47
C LYS A 126 1.63 -29.42 -7.90
N SER A 127 2.15 -28.21 -7.63
CA SER A 127 3.52 -28.07 -7.08
C SER A 127 3.57 -27.69 -5.59
N SER A 128 3.77 -28.73 -4.76
CA SER A 128 4.68 -28.89 -3.60
C SER A 128 4.89 -27.76 -2.58
N ASN A 129 5.10 -28.17 -1.32
CA ASN A 129 5.54 -27.44 -0.11
C ASN A 129 6.25 -26.08 -0.27
N LEU A 130 7.06 -25.90 -1.32
CA LEU A 130 7.76 -24.66 -1.64
C LEU A 130 6.82 -23.47 -1.89
N LEU A 131 5.67 -23.66 -2.56
CA LEU A 131 4.70 -22.59 -2.78
C LEU A 131 3.97 -22.19 -1.50
N SER A 132 3.65 -23.18 -0.64
CA SER A 132 3.09 -22.95 0.69
C SER A 132 4.07 -22.18 1.59
N SER A 133 5.36 -22.58 1.57
CA SER A 133 6.42 -21.88 2.30
C SER A 133 6.59 -20.43 1.82
N LEU A 134 6.61 -20.20 0.50
CA LEU A 134 6.67 -18.85 -0.06
C LEU A 134 5.47 -17.99 0.38
N ARG A 135 4.26 -18.56 0.34
CA ARG A 135 3.04 -17.87 0.81
C ARG A 135 3.15 -17.47 2.28
N ASN A 136 3.58 -18.38 3.15
CA ASN A 136 3.72 -18.12 4.58
C ASN A 136 4.78 -17.03 4.83
N ASN A 137 5.92 -17.10 4.14
CA ASN A 137 6.97 -16.08 4.23
C ASN A 137 6.45 -14.69 3.82
N LEU A 138 5.60 -14.62 2.78
CA LEU A 138 4.99 -13.36 2.35
C LEU A 138 4.01 -12.80 3.38
N ILE A 139 3.21 -13.67 4.00
CA ILE A 139 2.31 -13.29 5.10
C ILE A 139 3.13 -12.72 6.26
N ASP A 140 4.13 -13.45 6.74
CA ASP A 140 4.94 -13.03 7.89
C ASP A 140 5.70 -11.73 7.62
N ALA A 141 6.23 -11.57 6.41
CA ALA A 141 6.89 -10.34 6.00
C ALA A 141 5.92 -9.16 5.91
N PHE A 142 4.71 -9.37 5.37
CA PHE A 142 3.67 -8.34 5.34
C PHE A 142 3.26 -7.92 6.75
N GLY A 143 3.04 -8.87 7.65
CA GLY A 143 2.66 -8.60 9.03
C GLY A 143 3.70 -7.77 9.79
N ARG A 144 4.99 -8.06 9.57
CA ARG A 144 6.10 -7.27 10.13
C ARG A 144 6.12 -5.84 9.60
N ASP A 145 5.94 -5.65 8.30
CA ASP A 145 5.92 -4.32 7.68
C ASP A 145 4.69 -3.51 8.10
N LEU A 146 3.54 -4.17 8.26
CA LEU A 146 2.33 -3.54 8.80
C LEU A 146 2.53 -3.09 10.26
N ALA A 147 3.28 -3.85 11.07
CA ALA A 147 3.65 -3.42 12.42
C ALA A 147 4.52 -2.15 12.42
N VAL A 148 5.43 -2.01 11.45
CA VAL A 148 6.22 -0.78 11.25
C VAL A 148 5.30 0.39 10.89
N LEU A 149 4.39 0.19 9.93
CA LEU A 149 3.42 1.22 9.56
C LEU A 149 2.59 1.66 10.77
N ARG A 150 2.04 0.72 11.55
CA ARG A 150 1.33 1.02 12.81
C ARG A 150 2.18 1.85 13.76
N CYS A 151 3.45 1.49 13.94
CA CYS A 151 4.37 2.24 14.80
C CYS A 151 4.51 3.70 14.33
N LEU A 152 4.68 3.90 13.02
CA LEU A 152 4.85 5.22 12.43
C LEU A 152 3.56 6.04 12.38
N THR A 153 2.38 5.41 12.32
CA THR A 153 1.08 6.10 12.22
C THR A 153 0.34 6.26 13.54
N ARG A 154 0.87 5.77 14.67
CA ARG A 154 0.29 5.94 16.02
C ARG A 154 -0.09 7.38 16.40
N THR A 155 0.47 8.38 15.71
CA THR A 155 0.24 9.81 15.95
C THR A 155 -0.29 10.55 14.72
N SER A 156 -0.65 9.86 13.63
CA SER A 156 -1.06 10.50 12.36
C SER A 156 -2.50 10.18 11.96
N VAL A 157 -3.13 11.13 11.26
CA VAL A 157 -4.53 11.11 10.78
C VAL A 157 -4.75 10.13 9.62
N ASN A 158 -3.71 9.41 9.16
CA ASN A 158 -3.80 8.61 7.93
C ASN A 158 -4.37 7.19 8.18
N GLU A 159 -5.50 7.13 8.90
CA GLU A 159 -6.18 5.89 9.30
C GLU A 159 -6.68 5.11 8.09
N THR A 160 -7.13 5.78 7.04
CA THR A 160 -7.63 5.15 5.80
C THR A 160 -6.57 4.26 5.14
N LYS A 161 -5.32 4.74 5.06
CA LYS A 161 -4.21 3.98 4.49
C LYS A 161 -3.85 2.76 5.35
N LEU A 162 -3.79 2.94 6.67
CA LEU A 162 -3.55 1.84 7.59
C LEU A 162 -4.65 0.77 7.47
N ASN A 163 -5.91 1.19 7.48
CA ASN A 163 -7.08 0.33 7.35
C ASN A 163 -7.08 -0.44 6.02
N TYR A 164 -6.63 0.17 4.91
CA TYR A 164 -6.45 -0.53 3.65
C TYR A 164 -5.46 -1.70 3.79
N PHE A 165 -4.24 -1.45 4.30
CA PHE A 165 -3.23 -2.49 4.44
C PHE A 165 -3.61 -3.56 5.47
N GLU A 166 -4.35 -3.20 6.52
CA GLU A 166 -4.97 -4.14 7.46
C GLU A 166 -5.98 -5.06 6.78
N GLY A 167 -6.88 -4.48 5.96
CA GLY A 167 -7.86 -5.22 5.20
C GLY A 167 -7.21 -6.19 4.21
N VAL A 168 -6.18 -5.73 3.50
CA VAL A 168 -5.40 -6.59 2.61
C VAL A 168 -4.72 -7.71 3.39
N TYR A 169 -4.05 -7.41 4.51
CA TYR A 169 -3.38 -8.42 5.33
C TYR A 169 -4.35 -9.52 5.79
N ARG A 170 -5.54 -9.14 6.26
CA ARG A 170 -6.59 -10.08 6.66
C ARG A 170 -7.00 -10.99 5.51
N LEU A 171 -7.16 -10.45 4.30
CA LEU A 171 -7.48 -11.23 3.11
C LEU A 171 -6.37 -12.21 2.73
N ILE A 172 -5.11 -11.78 2.74
CA ILE A 172 -3.95 -12.63 2.44
C ILE A 172 -3.88 -13.82 3.42
N CYS A 173 -4.14 -13.55 4.70
CA CYS A 173 -4.18 -14.57 5.75
C CYS A 173 -5.39 -15.52 5.66
N GLY A 174 -6.37 -15.25 4.79
CA GLY A 174 -7.63 -16.01 4.72
C GLY A 174 -8.55 -15.76 5.92
N SER A 175 -8.48 -14.58 6.53
CA SER A 175 -9.35 -14.19 7.65
C SER A 175 -10.82 -14.16 7.24
N ASN A 176 -11.72 -14.36 8.20
CA ASN A 176 -13.16 -14.42 7.97
C ASN A 176 -13.68 -13.22 7.12
N PRO A 177 -14.28 -13.50 5.94
CA PRO A 177 -14.83 -12.49 5.04
C PRO A 177 -15.76 -11.47 5.70
N LEU A 178 -16.55 -11.85 6.70
CA LEU A 178 -17.52 -10.98 7.39
C LEU A 178 -16.84 -9.86 8.19
N ARG A 179 -15.74 -10.15 8.89
CA ARG A 179 -14.98 -9.14 9.65
C ARG A 179 -14.21 -8.19 8.72
N THR A 180 -13.75 -8.72 7.60
CA THR A 180 -13.12 -7.94 6.54
C THR A 180 -14.15 -7.04 5.85
N ASN A 181 -15.35 -7.57 5.60
CA ASN A 181 -16.53 -6.84 5.13
C ASN A 181 -16.85 -5.64 6.03
N GLN A 182 -16.95 -5.84 7.34
CA GLN A 182 -17.24 -4.77 8.30
C GLN A 182 -16.19 -3.66 8.34
N LEU A 183 -14.93 -3.97 8.00
CA LEU A 183 -13.85 -2.97 7.90
C LEU A 183 -14.05 -2.11 6.64
N PHE A 184 -14.33 -2.74 5.50
CA PHE A 184 -14.56 -2.03 4.23
C PHE A 184 -15.90 -1.30 4.19
N HIS A 185 -16.94 -1.85 4.83
CA HIS A 185 -18.22 -1.19 5.01
C HIS A 185 -18.10 0.07 5.87
N ARG A 186 -17.26 0.10 6.92
CA ARG A 186 -16.99 1.33 7.67
C ARG A 186 -16.33 2.42 6.82
N ILE A 187 -15.32 2.03 6.03
CA ILE A 187 -14.68 2.93 5.06
C ILE A 187 -15.71 3.50 4.06
N LEU A 188 -16.69 2.69 3.64
CA LEU A 188 -17.76 3.05 2.70
C LEU A 188 -18.93 3.84 3.32
N GLU A 189 -19.35 3.51 4.54
CA GLU A 189 -20.44 4.20 5.24
C GLU A 189 -20.02 5.61 5.65
N GLU A 190 -18.77 5.79 6.04
CA GLU A 190 -18.17 7.12 6.18
C GLU A 190 -18.15 7.89 4.84
N ASN A 191 -18.05 7.20 3.68
CA ASN A 191 -18.13 7.83 2.36
C ASN A 191 -19.58 8.18 1.94
N ASN A 192 -20.57 7.36 2.31
CA ASN A 192 -21.96 7.52 1.87
C ASN A 192 -22.81 8.39 2.81
N GLN A 193 -22.54 8.40 4.11
CA GLN A 193 -23.26 9.25 5.06
C GLN A 193 -22.93 10.74 4.89
N GLU A 194 -21.74 11.09 4.37
CA GLU A 194 -21.40 12.47 4.00
C GLU A 194 -22.06 12.90 2.68
N ALA A 195 -22.20 11.99 1.72
CA ALA A 195 -22.90 12.26 0.46
C ALA A 195 -24.43 12.32 0.61
N SER A 196 -25.01 11.53 1.53
CA SER A 196 -26.45 11.51 1.80
C SER A 196 -26.94 12.63 2.72
N LYS A 197 -26.06 13.25 3.53
CA LYS A 197 -26.40 14.44 4.31
C LYS A 197 -26.45 15.74 3.49
N ASN A 198 -25.92 15.74 2.27
CA ASN A 198 -25.93 16.91 1.36
C ASN A 198 -26.91 16.79 0.19
N LYS A 199 -27.81 15.80 0.19
CA LYS A 199 -28.93 15.73 -0.74
C LYS A 199 -30.22 15.69 0.06
N ILE A 200 -30.72 16.86 0.44
CA ILE A 200 -32.14 17.27 0.48
C ILE A 200 -32.18 18.65 1.16
N ILE A 201 -32.64 19.65 0.38
CA ILE A 201 -33.05 21.03 0.73
C ILE A 201 -32.00 22.14 0.49
N CYS A 202 -32.39 23.04 -0.43
CA CYS A 202 -31.79 24.31 -0.78
C CYS A 202 -31.39 25.18 0.42
N SER A 203 -30.19 25.77 0.34
CA SER A 203 -29.84 27.17 0.65
C SER A 203 -28.44 27.30 1.29
N SER A 204 -27.73 28.34 0.86
CA SER A 204 -26.53 28.92 1.49
C SER A 204 -25.19 28.20 1.37
N ILE A 205 -24.38 28.79 0.50
CA ILE A 205 -22.92 28.87 0.58
C ILE A 205 -22.49 29.21 2.02
N LYS A 206 -21.95 28.23 2.78
CA LYS A 206 -20.78 28.30 3.70
C LYS A 206 -20.82 27.20 4.77
N SER A 207 -19.60 26.78 5.16
CA SER A 207 -19.21 25.78 6.18
C SER A 207 -19.31 24.32 5.67
N GLY A 208 -18.25 23.52 5.57
CA GLY A 208 -16.97 23.53 6.26
C GLY A 208 -16.85 22.27 7.12
N LYS A 209 -16.54 21.12 6.49
CA LYS A 209 -15.88 19.93 7.08
C LYS A 209 -15.59 18.88 5.99
N PHE A 210 -14.30 18.69 5.76
CA PHE A 210 -13.56 17.67 5.00
C PHE A 210 -14.24 16.94 3.84
N SER A 211 -14.09 17.50 2.62
CA SER A 211 -13.91 16.62 1.45
C SER A 211 -12.65 15.80 1.70
N LYS A 212 -12.77 14.47 1.81
CA LYS A 212 -11.62 13.55 1.95
C LYS A 212 -10.52 13.90 0.95
N SER A 213 -9.27 13.80 1.36
CA SER A 213 -8.12 14.02 0.48
C SER A 213 -8.12 13.04 -0.70
N ILE A 214 -7.47 13.41 -1.81
CA ILE A 214 -7.36 12.54 -2.99
C ILE A 214 -6.76 11.19 -2.62
N ASP A 215 -5.77 11.18 -1.72
CA ASP A 215 -5.15 9.96 -1.19
C ASP A 215 -6.14 9.06 -0.45
N GLU A 216 -6.96 9.61 0.44
CA GLU A 216 -7.97 8.84 1.16
C GLU A 216 -9.00 8.23 0.21
N GLN A 217 -9.47 9.01 -0.75
CA GLN A 217 -10.39 8.52 -1.79
C GLN A 217 -9.75 7.40 -2.62
N PHE A 218 -8.45 7.51 -2.90
CA PHE A 218 -7.70 6.50 -3.63
C PHE A 218 -7.58 5.19 -2.84
N TYR A 219 -7.23 5.23 -1.56
CA TYR A 219 -7.17 4.05 -0.70
C TYR A 219 -8.56 3.43 -0.45
N CYS A 220 -9.62 4.24 -0.38
CA CYS A 220 -11.00 3.75 -0.36
C CYS A 220 -11.33 2.97 -1.64
N ALA A 221 -11.04 3.54 -2.81
CA ALA A 221 -11.32 2.89 -4.08
C ALA A 221 -10.48 1.60 -4.26
N GLN A 222 -9.21 1.60 -3.84
CA GLN A 222 -8.37 0.39 -3.84
C GLN A 222 -8.94 -0.70 -2.93
N SER A 223 -9.39 -0.31 -1.74
CA SER A 223 -10.01 -1.20 -0.77
C SER A 223 -11.20 -1.94 -1.36
N ILE A 224 -12.13 -1.21 -1.98
CA ILE A 224 -13.33 -1.77 -2.64
C ILE A 224 -12.95 -2.69 -3.79
N GLN A 225 -12.01 -2.26 -4.65
CA GLN A 225 -11.56 -3.08 -5.77
C GLN A 225 -10.94 -4.39 -5.27
N PHE A 226 -10.11 -4.34 -4.23
CA PHE A 226 -9.45 -5.50 -3.65
C PHE A 226 -10.47 -6.45 -3.02
N PHE A 227 -11.42 -5.90 -2.27
CA PHE A 227 -12.55 -6.62 -1.70
C PHE A 227 -13.36 -7.38 -2.77
N ALA A 228 -13.79 -6.68 -3.83
CA ALA A 228 -14.56 -7.26 -4.93
C ALA A 228 -13.76 -8.32 -5.74
N SER A 229 -12.43 -8.23 -5.74
CA SER A 229 -11.58 -9.15 -6.49
C SER A 229 -11.38 -10.49 -5.77
N PHE A 230 -11.21 -10.48 -4.45
CA PHE A 230 -10.65 -11.63 -3.71
C PHE A 230 -11.61 -12.30 -2.73
N LEU A 231 -12.76 -11.71 -2.43
CA LEU A 231 -13.73 -12.38 -1.56
C LEU A 231 -14.54 -13.45 -2.29
N PRO A 232 -14.97 -14.52 -1.56
CA PRO A 232 -15.89 -15.51 -2.08
C PRO A 232 -17.24 -14.88 -2.46
N ASP A 233 -17.91 -15.46 -3.47
CA ASP A 233 -19.19 -14.96 -3.99
C ASP A 233 -20.29 -14.88 -2.91
N GLN A 234 -20.23 -15.74 -1.87
CA GLN A 234 -21.15 -15.71 -0.74
C GLN A 234 -21.06 -14.43 0.10
N SER A 235 -20.04 -13.61 -0.13
CA SER A 235 -19.86 -12.31 0.54
C SER A 235 -20.69 -11.19 -0.10
N PHE A 236 -21.36 -11.47 -1.21
CA PHE A 236 -22.15 -10.52 -2.00
C PHE A 236 -23.60 -11.00 -2.11
N LEU A 237 -24.55 -10.08 -2.19
CA LEU A 237 -25.96 -10.40 -2.40
C LEU A 237 -26.20 -10.94 -3.82
N SER A 238 -25.38 -10.52 -4.78
CA SER A 238 -25.41 -11.05 -6.15
C SER A 238 -24.09 -10.89 -6.90
N SER A 239 -23.90 -11.67 -7.97
CA SER A 239 -22.78 -11.48 -8.90
C SER A 239 -22.79 -10.09 -9.56
N ASN A 240 -23.97 -9.54 -9.85
CA ASN A 240 -24.12 -8.20 -10.42
C ASN A 240 -23.64 -7.10 -9.46
N GLU A 241 -23.88 -7.25 -8.16
CA GLU A 241 -23.36 -6.34 -7.14
C GLU A 241 -21.82 -6.35 -7.14
N ARG A 242 -21.20 -7.54 -7.13
CA ARG A 242 -19.74 -7.69 -7.20
C ARG A 242 -19.16 -6.99 -8.44
N VAL A 243 -19.74 -7.23 -9.61
CA VAL A 243 -19.30 -6.61 -10.87
C VAL A 243 -19.48 -5.09 -10.84
N GLY A 244 -20.61 -4.61 -10.31
CA GLY A 244 -20.89 -3.18 -10.13
C GLY A 244 -19.86 -2.49 -9.24
N MET A 245 -19.63 -3.04 -8.04
CA MET A 245 -18.63 -2.53 -7.09
C MET A 245 -17.23 -2.49 -7.70
N PHE A 246 -16.81 -3.57 -8.37
CA PHE A 246 -15.49 -3.62 -9.02
C PHE A 246 -15.35 -2.56 -10.11
N ARG A 247 -16.37 -2.41 -10.96
CA ARG A 247 -16.39 -1.45 -12.06
C ARG A 247 -16.32 -0.02 -11.54
N ASP A 248 -17.12 0.30 -10.53
CA ASP A 248 -17.22 1.66 -10.02
C ASP A 248 -15.94 2.05 -9.26
N ALA A 249 -15.37 1.14 -8.46
CA ALA A 249 -14.05 1.32 -7.85
C ALA A 249 -12.96 1.56 -8.90
N THR A 250 -12.98 0.80 -10.00
CA THR A 250 -12.02 0.95 -11.09
C THR A 250 -12.15 2.31 -11.79
N LYS A 251 -13.39 2.77 -12.04
CA LYS A 251 -13.64 4.11 -12.59
C LYS A 251 -13.09 5.20 -11.67
N SER A 252 -13.36 5.11 -10.36
CA SER A 252 -12.84 6.07 -9.38
C SER A 252 -11.31 6.10 -9.37
N LEU A 253 -10.64 4.94 -9.39
CA LEU A 253 -9.18 4.88 -9.45
C LEU A 253 -8.60 5.53 -10.72
N ILE A 254 -9.26 5.37 -11.87
CA ILE A 254 -8.84 6.03 -13.12
C ILE A 254 -9.02 7.55 -13.02
N ALA A 255 -10.15 8.01 -12.49
CA ALA A 255 -10.42 9.43 -12.32
C ALA A 255 -9.41 10.09 -11.36
N LEU A 256 -9.18 9.47 -10.20
CA LEU A 256 -8.24 9.98 -9.19
C LEU A 256 -6.81 10.05 -9.72
N ARG A 257 -6.35 9.05 -10.46
CA ARG A 257 -5.02 9.07 -11.11
C ARG A 257 -4.87 10.22 -12.10
N LYS A 258 -5.92 10.56 -12.85
CA LYS A 258 -5.89 11.71 -13.76
C LYS A 258 -5.82 13.04 -13.01
N MET A 259 -6.49 13.13 -11.86
CA MET A 259 -6.47 14.33 -11.02
C MET A 259 -5.08 14.57 -10.40
N SER A 260 -4.37 13.50 -9.99
CA SER A 260 -3.00 13.60 -9.47
C SER A 260 -1.96 14.05 -10.50
N ILE A 261 -2.24 13.95 -11.82
CA ILE A 261 -1.33 14.40 -12.89
C ILE A 261 -1.47 15.91 -13.16
N HIS A 262 -2.51 16.56 -12.63
CA HIS A 262 -2.84 17.97 -12.89
C HIS A 262 -2.68 18.88 -11.66
N LEU A 263 -2.07 18.39 -10.58
CA LEU A 263 -1.67 19.13 -9.39
C LEU A 263 -0.14 19.26 -9.35
#